data_AF-A0A6N2Y694-F1
#
_entry.id   AF-A0A6N2Y694-F1
#
_cell.length_a   1.000
_cell.length_b   1.000
_cell.length_c   1.000
_cell.angle_alpha   90.00
_cell.angle_beta   90.00
_cell.angle_gamma   90.00
#
_symmetry.space_group_name_H-M   'P 1'
#
loop_
_entity.id
_entity.type
_entity.pdbx_description
1 polymer ?
#
loop_
_entity_poly.entity_id
_entity_poly.type
_entity_poly.pdbx_seq_one_letter_code
_entity_poly.pdbx_strand_id
1 'polypeptide(L)'
;MFLEKDTPEATLKEFMSLDTAIEKAEQKIEYLSSDEETMRIYYERERSLHERANMISSAEERKSIENAINFLRLGVDIETVVKGTGISIEKVKELNRNLE
;
A
#
# COMPACT_ATOMS: atom_id res chain seq x y z
N MET A 1 -7.61 -15.21 35.06
CA MET A 1 -8.63 -16.03 34.37
C MET A 1 -9.89 -15.17 34.28
N PHE A 2 -10.27 -14.79 33.05
CA PHE A 2 -11.25 -13.74 32.73
C PHE A 2 -12.67 -14.29 32.47
N LEU A 3 -13.04 -15.39 33.13
CA LEU A 3 -14.37 -15.99 32.94
C LEU A 3 -15.22 -15.70 34.18
N GLU A 4 -16.31 -14.96 33.98
CA GLU A 4 -17.37 -14.78 34.98
C GLU A 4 -18.04 -16.13 35.28
N LYS A 5 -18.45 -16.32 36.53
CA LYS A 5 -18.88 -17.61 37.11
C LYS A 5 -20.09 -18.29 36.42
N ASP A 6 -20.77 -17.61 35.50
CA ASP A 6 -22.03 -18.07 34.88
C ASP A 6 -21.96 -18.17 33.35
N THR A 7 -20.83 -18.63 32.79
CA THR A 7 -20.71 -18.85 31.33
C THR A 7 -21.43 -20.15 30.93
N PRO A 8 -22.38 -20.15 29.97
CA PRO A 8 -23.08 -21.37 29.56
C PRO A 8 -22.10 -22.43 29.05
N GLU A 9 -22.33 -23.70 29.41
CA GLU A 9 -21.44 -24.82 29.07
C GLU A 9 -21.22 -24.97 27.55
N ALA A 10 -22.23 -24.63 26.75
CA ALA A 10 -22.12 -24.57 25.29
C ALA A 10 -21.08 -23.54 24.81
N THR A 11 -21.10 -22.34 25.40
CA THR A 11 -20.16 -21.26 25.08
C THR A 11 -18.74 -21.61 25.52
N LEU A 12 -18.59 -22.30 26.66
CA LEU A 12 -17.29 -22.79 27.12
C LEU A 12 -16.70 -23.83 26.16
N LYS A 13 -17.52 -24.75 25.65
CA LYS A 13 -17.12 -25.78 24.69
C LYS A 13 -16.75 -25.19 23.32
N GLU A 14 -17.51 -24.19 22.87
CA GLU A 14 -17.18 -23.44 21.64
C GLU A 14 -15.84 -22.72 21.79
N PHE A 15 -15.61 -22.04 22.93
CA PHE A 15 -14.36 -21.34 23.20
C PHE A 15 -13.15 -22.30 23.18
N MET A 16 -13.24 -23.44 23.87
CA MET A 16 -12.19 -24.47 23.83
C MET A 16 -11.93 -25.01 22.42
N SER A 17 -12.96 -25.12 21.59
CA SER A 17 -12.82 -25.56 20.20
C SER A 17 -12.13 -24.51 19.32
N LEU A 18 -12.40 -23.23 19.58
CA LEU A 18 -11.74 -22.11 18.90
C LEU A 18 -10.27 -22.03 19.32
N ASP A 19 -9.96 -22.16 20.60
CA ASP A 19 -8.57 -22.19 21.09
C ASP A 19 -7.76 -23.30 20.42
N THR A 20 -8.35 -24.50 20.29
CA THR A 20 -7.70 -25.63 19.59
C THR A 20 -7.48 -25.33 18.10
N ALA A 21 -8.40 -24.60 17.45
CA ALA A 21 -8.27 -24.22 16.06
C ALA A 21 -7.20 -23.14 15.87
N ILE A 22 -7.12 -22.18 16.80
CA ILE A 22 -6.10 -21.13 16.83
C ILE A 22 -4.72 -21.76 16.99
N GLU A 23 -4.53 -22.67 17.96
CA GLU A 23 -3.27 -23.36 18.19
C GLU A 23 -2.78 -24.12 16.93
N LYS A 24 -3.69 -24.80 16.22
CA LYS A 24 -3.35 -25.47 14.95
C LYS A 24 -2.97 -24.50 13.84
N ALA A 25 -3.60 -23.33 13.79
CA ALA A 25 -3.26 -22.29 12.83
C ALA A 25 -1.86 -21.71 13.14
N GLU A 26 -1.56 -21.45 14.41
CA GLU A 26 -0.25 -20.97 14.87
C GLU A 26 0.86 -21.97 14.54
N GLN A 27 0.69 -23.26 14.87
CA GLN A 27 1.67 -24.31 14.53
C GLN A 27 1.93 -24.41 13.02
N LYS A 28 0.89 -24.23 12.20
CA LYS A 28 1.03 -24.26 10.74
C LYS A 28 1.75 -23.01 10.21
N ILE A 29 1.48 -21.84 10.78
CA ILE A 29 2.21 -20.61 10.45
C ILE A 29 3.68 -20.75 10.84
N GLU A 30 3.95 -21.24 12.06
CA GLU A 30 5.30 -21.48 12.56
C GLU A 30 6.06 -22.43 11.64
N TYR A 31 5.46 -23.57 11.27
CA TYR A 31 6.03 -24.52 10.31
C TYR A 31 6.31 -23.89 8.94
N LEU A 32 5.34 -23.15 8.37
CA LEU A 32 5.52 -22.47 7.09
C LEU A 32 6.57 -21.35 7.14
N SER A 33 6.72 -20.71 8.30
CA SER A 33 7.72 -19.66 8.55
C SER A 33 9.09 -20.20 8.95
N SER A 34 9.19 -21.49 9.30
CA SER A 34 10.43 -22.12 9.79
C SER A 34 11.50 -22.27 8.72
N ASP A 35 11.09 -22.27 7.44
CA ASP A 35 12.03 -22.19 6.32
C ASP A 35 12.42 -20.73 6.08
N GLU A 36 13.47 -20.31 6.79
CA GLU A 36 14.05 -18.97 6.69
C GLU A 36 14.43 -18.59 5.25
N GLU A 37 14.84 -19.55 4.42
CA GLU A 37 15.21 -19.30 3.03
C GLU A 37 13.98 -18.99 2.17
N THR A 38 12.91 -19.76 2.32
CA THR A 38 11.63 -19.49 1.66
C THR A 38 11.06 -18.13 2.09
N MET A 39 11.11 -17.80 3.38
CA MET A 39 10.65 -16.50 3.87
C MET A 39 11.51 -15.35 3.35
N ARG A 40 12.83 -15.51 3.31
CA ARG A 40 13.75 -14.51 2.73
C ARG A 40 13.43 -14.26 1.26
N ILE A 41 13.25 -15.31 0.46
CA ILE A 41 12.89 -15.19 -0.97
C ILE A 41 11.54 -14.48 -1.13
N TYR A 42 10.55 -14.82 -0.29
CA TYR A 42 9.25 -14.16 -0.29
C TYR A 42 9.39 -12.64 -0.02
N TYR A 43 10.09 -12.25 1.05
CA TYR A 43 10.27 -10.85 1.41
C TYR A 43 11.08 -10.07 0.38
N GLU A 44 12.11 -10.68 -0.21
CA GLU A 44 12.88 -10.08 -1.30
C GLU A 44 12.00 -9.84 -2.55
N ARG A 45 11.13 -10.80 -2.88
CA ARG A 45 10.18 -10.66 -3.98
C ARG A 45 9.17 -9.55 -3.71
N GLU A 46 8.58 -9.52 -2.52
CA GLU A 46 7.63 -8.49 -2.10
C GLU A 46 8.28 -7.10 -2.18
N ARG A 47 9.48 -6.96 -1.60
CA ARG A 47 10.29 -5.74 -1.69
C ARG A 47 10.57 -5.33 -3.13
N SER A 48 10.99 -6.25 -3.99
CA SER A 48 11.26 -5.96 -5.40
C SER A 48 10.01 -5.47 -6.14
N LEU A 49 8.84 -6.06 -5.87
CA LEU A 49 7.58 -5.61 -6.44
C LEU A 49 7.23 -4.18 -6.00
N HIS A 50 7.37 -3.87 -4.71
CA HIS A 50 7.17 -2.51 -4.20
C HIS A 50 8.15 -1.50 -4.79
N GLU A 51 9.44 -1.84 -4.87
CA GLU A 51 10.46 -0.97 -5.46
C GLU A 51 10.14 -0.68 -6.95
N ARG A 52 9.72 -1.70 -7.71
CA ARG A 52 9.30 -1.52 -9.11
C ARG A 52 8.06 -0.64 -9.24
N ALA A 53 7.05 -0.86 -8.40
CA ALA A 53 5.84 -0.03 -8.41
C ALA A 53 6.16 1.44 -8.11
N ASN A 54 7.01 1.70 -7.10
CA ASN A 54 7.48 3.05 -6.76
C ASN A 54 8.29 3.68 -7.90
N MET A 55 9.14 2.90 -8.58
CA MET A 55 9.90 3.38 -9.72
C MET A 55 9.00 3.82 -10.87
N ILE A 56 7.98 3.03 -11.20
CA ILE A 56 7.00 3.36 -12.24
C ILE A 56 6.20 4.59 -11.84
N SER A 57 5.62 4.61 -10.63
CA SER A 57 4.83 5.75 -10.15
C SER A 57 5.63 7.04 -10.15
N SER A 58 6.89 7.01 -9.69
CA SER A 58 7.77 8.19 -9.71
C SER A 58 8.14 8.63 -11.13
N ALA A 59 8.24 7.70 -12.09
CA ALA A 59 8.50 8.03 -13.49
C ALA A 59 7.28 8.68 -14.15
N GLU A 60 6.08 8.17 -13.89
CA GLU A 60 4.82 8.75 -14.38
C GLU A 60 4.56 10.14 -13.81
N GLU A 61 4.82 10.34 -12.51
CA GLU A 61 4.73 11.65 -11.86
C GLU A 61 5.71 12.65 -12.49
N ARG A 62 6.99 12.28 -12.63
CA ARG A 62 8.00 13.12 -13.27
C ARG A 62 7.61 13.52 -14.69
N LYS A 63 7.13 12.56 -15.49
CA LYS A 63 6.70 12.81 -16.87
C LYS A 63 5.48 13.73 -16.93
N SER A 64 4.53 13.56 -16.01
CA SER A 64 3.35 14.43 -15.93
C SER A 64 3.74 15.87 -15.60
N ILE A 65 4.69 16.05 -14.67
CA ILE A 65 5.22 17.38 -14.30
C ILE A 65 5.96 18.00 -15.50
N GLU A 66 6.80 17.23 -16.19
CA GLU A 66 7.50 17.70 -17.39
C GLU A 66 6.52 18.16 -18.47
N ASN A 67 5.48 17.37 -18.75
CA ASN A 67 4.45 17.74 -19.71
C ASN A 67 3.71 19.02 -19.29
N ALA A 68 3.36 19.17 -18.01
CA ALA A 68 2.73 20.38 -17.50
C ALA A 68 3.63 21.62 -17.71
N ILE A 69 4.92 21.52 -17.41
CA ILE A 69 5.89 22.59 -17.65
C ILE A 69 5.97 22.93 -19.14
N ASN A 70 6.02 21.92 -20.01
CA ASN A 70 6.06 22.13 -21.45
C ASN A 70 4.81 22.84 -21.98
N PHE A 71 3.62 22.45 -21.50
CA PHE A 71 2.37 23.11 -21.88
C PHE A 71 2.30 24.56 -21.38
N LEU A 72 2.70 24.83 -20.14
CA LEU A 72 2.73 26.19 -19.59
C LEU A 72 3.69 27.08 -20.39
N ARG A 73 4.87 26.57 -20.77
CA ARG A 73 5.83 27.28 -21.64
C ARG A 73 5.28 27.56 -23.04
N LEU A 74 4.38 26.73 -23.53
CA LEU A 74 3.67 26.95 -24.81
C LEU A 74 2.49 27.93 -24.67
N GLY A 75 2.22 28.46 -23.48
CA GLY A 75 1.13 29.39 -23.22
C GLY A 75 -0.25 28.72 -23.09
N VAL A 76 -0.29 27.40 -22.85
CA VAL A 76 -1.54 26.69 -22.56
C VAL A 76 -2.05 27.12 -21.19
N ASP A 77 -3.36 27.39 -21.06
CA ASP A 77 -3.95 27.84 -19.81
C ASP A 77 -3.94 26.75 -18.73
N ILE A 78 -3.94 27.20 -17.47
CA ILE A 78 -3.82 26.34 -16.28
C ILE A 78 -4.93 25.28 -16.23
N GLU A 79 -6.16 25.60 -16.61
CA GLU A 79 -7.28 24.67 -16.52
C GLU A 79 -7.13 23.51 -17.52
N THR A 80 -6.70 23.83 -18.74
CA THR A 80 -6.39 22.83 -19.77
C THR A 80 -5.20 21.96 -19.36
N VAL A 81 -4.15 22.53 -18.75
CA VAL A 81 -3.01 21.76 -18.25
C VAL A 81 -3.42 20.79 -17.14
N VAL A 82 -4.26 21.21 -16.19
CA VAL A 82 -4.80 20.35 -15.13
C VAL A 82 -5.57 19.17 -15.74
N LYS A 83 -6.48 19.43 -16.68
CA LYS A 83 -7.26 18.38 -17.36
C LYS A 83 -6.39 17.43 -18.18
N GLY A 84 -5.37 17.93 -18.86
CA GLY A 84 -4.51 17.15 -19.76
C GLY A 84 -3.43 16.33 -19.06
N THR A 85 -3.01 16.73 -17.86
CA THR A 85 -1.92 16.07 -17.11
C THR A 85 -2.38 15.34 -15.86
N GLY A 86 -3.59 15.61 -15.36
CA GLY A 86 -4.12 15.04 -14.13
C GLY A 86 -3.46 15.59 -12.85
N ILE A 87 -2.61 16.61 -12.97
CA ILE A 87 -1.96 17.27 -11.83
C ILE A 87 -2.95 18.24 -11.16
N SER A 88 -2.87 18.36 -9.84
CA SER A 88 -3.72 19.29 -9.09
C SER A 88 -3.53 20.76 -9.52
N ILE A 89 -4.60 21.54 -9.41
CA ILE A 89 -4.56 22.96 -9.78
C ILE A 89 -3.56 23.75 -8.95
N GLU A 90 -3.39 23.41 -7.66
CA GLU A 90 -2.41 24.02 -6.77
C GLU A 90 -1.00 23.81 -7.29
N LYS A 91 -0.70 22.57 -7.74
CA LYS A 91 0.63 22.21 -8.22
C LYS A 91 0.92 22.83 -9.58
N VAL A 92 -0.05 22.87 -10.51
CA VAL A 92 0.12 23.57 -11.80
C VAL A 92 0.34 25.07 -11.57
N LYS A 93 -0.39 25.70 -10.64
CA LYS A 93 -0.17 27.11 -10.26
C LYS A 93 1.23 27.34 -9.66
N GLU A 94 1.71 26.41 -8.84
CA GLU A 94 3.08 26.44 -8.30
C GLU A 94 4.13 26.36 -9.42
N LEU A 95 3.97 25.41 -10.34
CA LEU A 95 4.86 25.27 -11.51
C LEU A 95 4.86 26.54 -12.37
N ASN A 96 3.69 27.15 -12.62
CA ASN A 96 3.61 28.38 -13.42
C ASN A 96 4.33 29.56 -12.76
N ARG A 97 4.19 29.73 -11.44
CA ARG A 97 4.92 30.77 -10.69
C ARG A 97 6.43 30.58 -10.72
N ASN A 98 6.91 29.34 -10.79
CA ASN A 98 8.34 29.05 -10.85
C ASN A 98 8.94 29.20 -12.27
N LEU A 99 8.10 29.44 -13.29
CA LEU A 99 8.51 29.68 -14.67
C LEU A 99 8.60 31.18 -15.02
N GLU A 100 7.92 32.03 -14.25
CA GLU A 100 8.00 33.50 -14.30
C GLU A 100 9.31 34.02 -13.71
#